data_AF-A0A8H4RUZ2-F1
#
_entry.id   AF-A0A8H4RUZ2-F1
#
_cell.length_a   1.000
_cell.length_b   1.000
_cell.length_c   1.000
_cell.angle_alpha   90.00
_cell.angle_beta   90.00
_cell.angle_gamma   90.00
#
_symmetry.space_group_name_H-M   'P 1'
#
loop_
_entity.id
_entity.type
_entity.pdbx_description
1 polymer ?
#
loop_
_entity_poly.entity_id
_entity_poly.type
_entity_poly.pdbx_seq_one_letter_code
_entity_poly.pdbx_strand_id
1 'polypeptide(L)'
;MFVFGDLLSQTGRKDMAKVMYARALSRYTIAQGPSLKRYEQLEDRLQALQVASAKLEMGQDESTEPGSAKSRSFKRKLRSWEGG
;
A
#
# COMPACT_ATOMS: atom_id res chain seq x y z
N MET A 1 -8.72 0.48 -11.60
CA MET A 1 -8.10 0.33 -10.26
C MET A 1 -7.02 1.38 -10.02
N PHE A 2 -6.08 1.61 -10.94
CA PHE A 2 -5.07 2.67 -10.82
C PHE A 2 -5.65 4.09 -10.59
N VAL A 3 -6.60 4.53 -11.43
CA VAL A 3 -7.24 5.86 -11.32
C VAL A 3 -7.95 6.07 -9.96
N PHE A 4 -8.52 5.00 -9.39
CA PHE A 4 -9.12 5.07 -8.05
C PHE A 4 -8.05 5.16 -6.96
N GLY A 5 -6.91 4.48 -7.12
CA GLY A 5 -5.76 4.65 -6.23
C GLY A 5 -5.25 6.09 -6.20
N ASP A 6 -5.16 6.72 -7.37
CA ASP A 6 -4.76 8.12 -7.52
C ASP A 6 -5.73 9.06 -6.78
N LEU A 7 -7.04 8.90 -7.00
CA LEU A 7 -8.06 9.70 -6.34
C LEU A 7 -8.03 9.53 -4.80
N LEU A 8 -7.86 8.30 -4.33
CA LEU A 8 -7.77 8.00 -2.89
C LEU A 8 -6.49 8.57 -2.27
N SER A 9 -5.37 8.55 -3.01
CA SER A 9 -4.12 9.14 -2.57
C SER A 9 -4.24 10.66 -2.41
N GLN A 10 -4.89 11.34 -3.36
CA GLN A 10 -5.11 12.79 -3.33
C GLN A 10 -6.06 13.20 -2.18
N THR A 11 -7.04 12.37 -1.86
CA THR A 11 -7.99 12.61 -0.76
C THR A 11 -7.46 12.18 0.61
N GLY A 12 -6.18 11.81 0.72
CA GLY A 12 -5.53 11.41 1.97
C GLY A 12 -5.86 10.00 2.46
N ARG A 13 -6.68 9.23 1.73
CA ARG A 13 -7.05 7.84 2.02
C ARG A 13 -5.94 6.86 1.60
N LYS A 14 -4.73 7.08 2.09
CA LYS A 14 -3.50 6.39 1.64
C LYS A 14 -3.56 4.87 1.78
N ASP A 15 -4.23 4.33 2.80
CA ASP A 15 -4.34 2.87 2.98
C ASP A 15 -5.24 2.21 1.91
N MET A 16 -6.35 2.86 1.56
CA MET A 16 -7.19 2.39 0.46
C MET A 16 -6.50 2.55 -0.89
N ALA A 17 -5.70 3.63 -1.06
CA ALA A 17 -4.87 3.80 -2.25
C ALA A 17 -3.88 2.64 -2.43
N LYS A 18 -3.19 2.22 -1.36
CA LYS A 18 -2.28 1.06 -1.36
C LYS A 18 -2.98 -0.22 -1.85
N VAL A 19 -4.18 -0.51 -1.33
CA VAL A 19 -4.97 -1.69 -1.74
C VAL A 19 -5.35 -1.64 -3.22
N MET A 20 -5.74 -0.46 -3.73
CA MET A 20 -6.12 -0.29 -5.12
C MET A 20 -4.92 -0.40 -6.08
N TYR A 21 -3.77 0.13 -5.69
CA TYR A 21 -2.53 -0.05 -6.42
C TYR A 21 -2.08 -1.52 -6.42
N ALA A 22 -2.05 -2.19 -5.27
CA ALA A 22 -1.68 -3.61 -5.21
C ALA A 22 -2.57 -4.51 -6.08
N ARG A 23 -3.89 -4.25 -6.10
CA ARG A 23 -4.83 -4.95 -7.01
C ARG A 23 -4.60 -4.64 -8.48
N ALA A 24 -4.30 -3.38 -8.81
CA ALA A 24 -3.96 -3.02 -10.19
C ALA A 24 -2.68 -3.72 -10.63
N LEU A 25 -1.67 -3.74 -9.77
CA LEU A 25 -0.38 -4.38 -10.01
C LEU A 25 -0.54 -5.87 -10.30
N SER A 26 -1.25 -6.60 -9.43
CA SER A 26 -1.58 -8.02 -9.65
C SER A 26 -2.29 -8.28 -10.98
N ARG A 27 -3.21 -7.41 -11.39
CA ARG A 27 -3.88 -7.54 -12.71
C ARG A 27 -2.94 -7.26 -13.88
N TYR A 28 -2.04 -6.30 -13.76
CA TYR A 28 -1.08 -6.01 -14.83
C TYR A 28 -0.04 -7.11 -14.97
N THR A 29 0.45 -7.68 -13.86
CA THR A 29 1.36 -8.83 -13.88
C THR A 29 0.74 -10.01 -14.62
N ILE A 30 -0.55 -10.31 -14.37
CA ILE A 30 -1.26 -11.42 -15.02
C ILE A 30 -1.56 -11.11 -16.50
N ALA A 31 -1.94 -9.88 -16.84
CA ALA A 31 -2.45 -9.55 -18.17
C ALA A 31 -1.37 -9.19 -19.20
N GLN A 32 -0.27 -8.55 -18.80
CA GLN A 32 0.66 -7.91 -19.74
C GLN A 32 2.14 -8.03 -19.34
N GLY A 33 2.44 -8.49 -18.13
CA GLY A 33 3.80 -8.56 -17.62
C GLY A 33 4.38 -7.19 -17.21
N PRO A 34 5.54 -7.18 -16.55
CA PRO A 34 6.12 -5.97 -15.94
C PRO A 34 6.71 -4.95 -16.93
N SER A 35 6.69 -5.21 -18.23
CA SER A 35 7.27 -4.34 -19.27
C SER A 35 6.44 -3.09 -19.58
N LEU A 36 5.23 -2.98 -19.01
CA LEU A 36 4.37 -1.84 -19.26
C LEU A 36 4.82 -0.63 -18.42
N LYS A 37 5.06 0.53 -19.03
CA LYS A 37 5.39 1.79 -18.33
C LYS A 37 4.45 2.14 -17.16
N ARG A 38 3.21 1.64 -17.20
CA ARG A 38 2.23 1.81 -16.12
C ARG A 38 2.50 0.95 -14.89
N TYR A 39 3.24 -0.15 -15.03
CA TYR A 39 3.65 -1.05 -13.96
C TYR A 39 4.70 -0.37 -13.07
N GLU A 40 5.75 0.16 -13.67
CA GLU A 40 6.82 0.92 -12.99
C GLU A 40 6.25 2.11 -12.22
N GLN A 41 5.38 2.90 -12.86
CA GLN A 41 4.71 4.03 -12.21
C GLN A 41 3.81 3.63 -11.03
N LEU A 42 3.31 2.39 -11.03
CA LEU A 42 2.49 1.84 -9.96
C LEU A 42 3.35 1.39 -8.78
N GLU A 43 4.48 0.75 -9.07
CA GLU A 43 5.49 0.34 -8.08
C GLU A 43 6.06 1.55 -7.36
N ASP A 44 6.48 2.57 -8.11
CA ASP A 44 7.01 3.82 -7.55
C ASP A 44 6.03 4.48 -6.58
N ARG A 45 4.76 4.57 -6.97
CA ARG A 45 3.71 5.15 -6.11
C ARG A 45 3.45 4.31 -4.87
N LEU A 46 3.48 2.99 -5.01
CA LEU A 46 3.29 2.08 -3.87
C LEU A 46 4.47 2.17 -2.90
N GLN A 47 5.70 2.28 -3.41
CA GLN A 47 6.91 2.47 -2.61
C GLN A 47 6.91 3.83 -1.90
N ALA A 48 6.55 4.91 -2.60
CA ALA A 48 6.41 6.24 -2.00
C ALA A 48 5.38 6.25 -0.86
N LEU A 49 4.26 5.54 -1.01
CA LEU A 49 3.26 5.40 0.05
C LEU A 49 3.74 4.57 1.24
N GLN A 50 4.61 3.58 1.03
CA GLN A 50 5.21 2.80 2.11
C GLN A 50 6.25 3.62 2.88
N VAL A 51 7.15 4.31 2.18
CA VAL A 51 8.16 5.20 2.79
C VAL A 51 7.50 6.34 3.55
N ALA A 52 6.45 6.94 3.00
CA ALA A 52 5.68 7.97 3.71
C ALA A 52 4.98 7.43 4.96
N SER A 53 4.58 6.15 4.96
CA SER A 53 4.01 5.47 6.14
C SER A 53 5.07 5.26 7.22
N ALA A 54 6.25 4.78 6.84
CA ALA A 54 7.37 4.53 7.76
C ALA A 54 7.92 5.84 8.37
N LYS A 55 7.95 6.92 7.58
CA LYS A 55 8.32 8.25 8.08
C LYS A 55 7.32 8.81 9.09
N LEU A 56 6.04 8.46 8.96
CA LEU A 56 4.99 8.89 9.89
C LEU A 56 5.14 8.17 11.23
N GLU A 57 5.50 6.88 11.23
CA GLU A 57 5.84 6.12 12.44
C GLU A 57 7.09 6.68 13.14
N MET A 58 8.15 7.03 12.39
CA MET A 58 9.42 7.46 12.96
C MET A 58 9.43 8.88 13.55
N GLY A 59 8.39 9.68 13.26
CA GLY A 59 8.24 11.05 13.76
C GLY A 59 7.28 11.20 14.95
N GLN A 60 6.72 10.12 15.49
CA GLN A 60 5.79 10.16 16.63
C GLN A 60 6.44 9.80 17.98
N ASP A 61 7.77 9.61 18.03
CA ASP A 61 8.47 9.18 19.25
C ASP A 61 8.96 10.34 20.14
N GLU A 62 8.50 11.57 19.91
CA GLU A 62 8.76 12.71 20.81
C GLU A 62 7.49 13.55 21.04
N SER A 63 6.47 12.91 21.61
CA SER A 63 5.45 13.62 22.38
C SER A 63 4.94 12.72 23.50
N THR A 64 5.61 12.86 24.65
CA THR A 64 5.11 12.69 26.02
C THR A 64 4.15 11.53 26.32
N GLU A 65 4.73 10.49 26.94
CA GLU A 65 4.17 9.59 27.98
C GLU A 65 2.91 8.74 27.72
N PRO A 66 2.82 7.55 28.36
CA PRO A 66 2.20 6.38 27.77
C PRO A 66 0.77 6.14 28.25
N GLY A 67 -0.16 6.02 27.28
CA GLY A 67 -1.57 5.78 27.55
C GLY A 67 -2.25 4.87 26.53
N SER A 68 -1.72 3.66 26.32
CA SER A 68 -2.45 2.47 25.84
C SER A 68 -3.44 2.70 24.66
N ALA A 69 -2.94 2.92 23.45
CA ALA A 69 -3.72 2.71 22.23
C ALA A 69 -3.66 1.23 21.82
N LYS A 70 -4.71 0.47 22.16
CA LYS A 70 -4.94 -0.92 21.72
C LYS A 70 -5.05 -0.98 20.19
N SER A 71 -3.94 -1.19 19.50
CA SER A 71 -3.90 -1.60 18.10
C SER A 71 -4.21 -3.10 18.00
N ARG A 72 -5.49 -3.41 17.82
CA ARG A 72 -5.96 -4.79 17.57
C ARG A 72 -5.51 -5.24 16.17
N SER A 73 -4.43 -6.03 16.16
CA SER A 73 -4.20 -7.22 15.34
C SER A 73 -4.61 -7.14 13.86
N PHE A 74 -3.72 -6.66 12.99
CA PHE A 74 -3.78 -6.97 11.56
C PHE A 74 -3.16 -8.34 11.28
N LYS A 75 -3.85 -9.42 11.66
CA LYS A 75 -3.55 -10.78 11.20
C LYS A 75 -4.68 -11.28 10.31
N ARG A 76 -4.40 -11.43 9.01
CA ARG A 76 -4.98 -12.44 8.12
C ARG A 76 -4.20 -12.40 6.80
N LYS A 77 -3.08 -13.13 6.75
CA LYS A 77 -2.98 -14.48 6.16
C LYS A 77 -3.07 -14.43 4.62
N LEU A 78 -1.98 -14.00 3.99
CA LEU A 78 -1.67 -14.34 2.59
C LEU A 78 -1.42 -15.84 2.55
N ARG A 79 -2.45 -16.61 2.19
CA ARG A 79 -2.30 -18.03 1.87
C ARG A 79 -1.77 -18.08 0.44
N SER A 80 -0.64 -18.76 0.30
CA SER A 80 -0.01 -19.16 -0.96
C SER A 80 -1.04 -19.70 -1.94
N TRP A 81 -0.98 -19.23 -3.18
CA TRP A 81 -1.58 -19.92 -4.30
C TRP A 81 -0.42 -20.41 -5.17
N GLU A 82 -0.08 -21.68 -4.98
CA GLU A 82 0.82 -22.45 -5.80
C GLU A 82 0.05 -23.72 -6.15
N GLY A 83 -0.02 -24.04 -7.44
CA GLY A 83 -0.51 -25.33 -7.94
C GLY A 83 -1.63 -25.24 -8.98
N GLY A 84 -1.33 -25.77 -10.17
CA GLY A 84 -2.29 -26.20 -11.18
C GLY A 84 -1.90 -25.83 -12.59
#